data_AF-A0AAD5N6Y7-F1
#
_entry.id   AF-A0AAD5N6Y7-F1
#
_cell.length_a   1.000
_cell.length_b   1.000
_cell.length_c   1.000
_cell.angle_alpha   90.00
_cell.angle_beta   90.00
_cell.angle_gamma   90.00
#
_symmetry.space_group_name_H-M   'P 1'
#
loop_
_entity.id
_entity.type
_entity.pdbx_description
1 polymer ?
#
loop_
_entity_poly.entity_id
_entity_poly.type
_entity_poly.pdbx_seq_one_letter_code
_entity_poly.pdbx_strand_id
1 'polypeptide(L)'
;MDEVLFEKELMRYEKRDAALGAVPCKEELSKMIDYIDSLEYHDRVDYEFIYKLLEQAAKTARGDINDLYDWEETVKATAVTTGKKS
;
A
#
# COMPACT_ATOMS: atom_id res chain seq x y z
N MET A 1 -28.50 10.10 -10.97
CA MET A 1 -27.92 8.80 -10.62
C MET A 1 -26.43 9.02 -10.60
N ASP A 2 -25.75 8.75 -9.48
CA ASP A 2 -24.35 9.12 -9.24
C ASP A 2 -23.39 8.36 -10.16
N GLU A 3 -23.09 8.95 -11.32
CA GLU A 3 -22.12 8.44 -12.31
C GLU A 3 -20.77 8.08 -11.66
N VAL A 4 -20.34 8.89 -10.69
CA VAL A 4 -19.10 8.67 -9.93
C VAL A 4 -19.16 7.38 -9.09
N LEU A 5 -20.31 7.08 -8.48
CA LEU A 5 -20.47 5.86 -7.70
C LEU A 5 -20.43 4.63 -8.63
N PHE A 6 -21.08 4.73 -9.79
CA PHE A 6 -21.07 3.66 -10.79
C PHE A 6 -19.65 3.38 -11.31
N GLU A 7 -18.87 4.40 -11.66
CA GLU A 7 -17.51 4.18 -12.15
C GLU A 7 -16.59 3.62 -11.05
N LYS A 8 -16.78 4.04 -9.78
CA LYS A 8 -16.04 3.46 -8.65
C LYS A 8 -16.33 1.97 -8.48
N GLU A 9 -17.59 1.57 -8.55
CA GLU A 9 -18.00 0.16 -8.50
C GLU A 9 -17.41 -0.65 -9.67
N LEU A 10 -17.46 -0.10 -10.90
CA LEU A 10 -16.82 -0.73 -12.06
C LEU A 10 -15.32 -0.94 -11.86
N MET A 11 -14.61 0.07 -11.38
CA MET A 11 -13.16 -0.02 -11.12
C MET A 11 -12.84 -1.02 -10.02
N ARG A 12 -13.74 -1.17 -9.06
CA ARG A 12 -13.56 -2.06 -7.92
C ARG A 12 -13.81 -3.53 -8.25
N TYR A 13 -14.68 -3.85 -9.20
CA TYR A 13 -15.01 -5.24 -9.54
C TYR A 13 -14.62 -5.63 -10.97
N GLU A 14 -15.17 -4.96 -11.97
CA GLU A 14 -15.03 -5.37 -13.38
C GLU A 14 -13.69 -4.95 -14.00
N LYS A 15 -13.23 -3.74 -13.70
CA LYS A 15 -12.00 -3.16 -14.25
C LYS A 15 -10.82 -3.22 -13.27
N ARG A 16 -10.92 -4.00 -12.19
CA ARG A 16 -9.90 -4.04 -11.12
C ARG A 16 -8.52 -4.42 -11.66
N ASP A 17 -8.44 -5.44 -12.50
CA ASP A 17 -7.16 -5.89 -13.06
C ASP A 17 -6.52 -4.80 -13.94
N ALA A 18 -7.32 -4.09 -14.73
CA ALA A 18 -6.84 -2.94 -15.49
C ALA A 18 -6.41 -1.78 -14.57
N ALA A 19 -7.13 -1.54 -13.48
CA ALA A 19 -6.84 -0.50 -12.50
C ALA A 19 -5.53 -0.76 -11.74
N LEU A 20 -5.25 -2.03 -11.41
CA LEU A 20 -4.08 -2.45 -10.63
C LEU A 20 -2.95 -3.04 -11.48
N GLY A 21 -3.12 -3.16 -12.80
CA GLY A 21 -2.23 -3.95 -13.66
C GLY A 21 -0.76 -3.49 -13.68
N ALA A 22 -0.49 -2.22 -13.37
CA ALA A 22 0.86 -1.68 -13.25
C ALA A 22 1.50 -1.90 -11.87
N VAL A 23 0.74 -2.36 -10.88
CA VAL A 23 1.20 -2.54 -9.49
C VAL A 23 1.82 -3.94 -9.35
N PRO A 24 3.11 -4.06 -8.98
CA PRO A 24 3.79 -5.36 -8.87
C PRO A 24 3.12 -6.32 -7.88
N CYS A 25 2.57 -5.79 -6.78
CA CYS A 25 1.91 -6.54 -5.70
C CYS A 25 0.37 -6.47 -5.78
N LYS A 26 -0.18 -6.43 -7.01
CA LYS A 26 -1.63 -6.31 -7.24
C LYS A 26 -2.45 -7.44 -6.58
N GLU A 27 -1.87 -8.62 -6.43
CA GLU A 27 -2.54 -9.79 -5.86
C GLU A 27 -2.75 -9.63 -4.35
N GLU A 28 -1.70 -9.24 -3.62
CA GLU A 28 -1.76 -8.96 -2.18
C GLU A 28 -2.68 -7.77 -1.90
N LEU A 29 -2.60 -6.72 -2.73
CA LEU A 29 -3.47 -5.55 -2.63
C LEU A 29 -4.94 -5.91 -2.90
N SER A 30 -5.21 -6.76 -3.90
CA SER A 30 -6.59 -7.21 -4.20
C SER A 30 -7.18 -8.02 -3.04
N LYS A 31 -6.41 -8.94 -2.46
CA LYS A 31 -6.84 -9.71 -1.28
C LYS A 31 -7.14 -8.82 -0.08
N MET A 32 -6.34 -7.78 0.13
CA MET A 32 -6.57 -6.82 1.21
C MET A 32 -7.86 -6.02 0.98
N ILE A 33 -8.11 -5.59 -0.25
CA ILE A 33 -9.35 -4.89 -0.63
C ILE A 33 -10.56 -5.81 -0.42
N ASP A 34 -10.51 -7.06 -0.88
CA ASP A 34 -11.60 -8.02 -0.71
C ASP A 34 -11.86 -8.33 0.76
N TYR A 35 -10.80 -8.40 1.58
CA TYR A 35 -10.93 -8.55 3.01
C TYR A 35 -11.68 -7.38 3.64
N ILE A 36 -11.24 -6.14 3.37
CA ILE A 36 -11.89 -4.94 3.90
C ILE A 36 -13.36 -4.88 3.49
N ASP A 37 -13.68 -5.28 2.25
CA ASP A 37 -15.03 -5.25 1.70
C ASP A 37 -15.96 -6.31 2.27
N SER A 38 -15.38 -7.39 2.80
CA SER A 38 -16.14 -8.45 3.46
C SER A 38 -16.58 -8.09 4.88
N LEU A 39 -16.02 -7.02 5.46
CA LEU A 39 -16.29 -6.64 6.84
C LEU A 39 -17.58 -5.82 6.97
N GLU A 40 -18.35 -6.12 8.01
CA GLU A 40 -19.42 -5.27 8.48
C GLU A 40 -18.91 -4.23 9.49
N TYR A 41 -19.68 -3.16 9.72
CA TYR A 41 -19.28 -2.06 10.59
C TYR A 41 -18.85 -2.47 12.01
N HIS A 42 -19.42 -3.56 12.53
CA HIS A 42 -19.16 -4.03 13.89
C HIS A 42 -18.08 -5.12 13.94
N ASP A 43 -17.56 -5.56 12.80
CA ASP A 43 -16.52 -6.57 12.74
C ASP A 43 -15.19 -6.00 13.24
N ARG A 44 -14.45 -6.86 13.93
CA ARG A 44 -13.09 -6.53 14.35
C ARG A 44 -12.14 -6.77 13.20
N VAL A 45 -11.42 -5.73 12.81
CA VAL A 45 -10.34 -5.80 11.81
C VAL A 45 -9.19 -6.68 12.33
N ASP A 46 -8.79 -7.65 11.52
CA ASP A 46 -7.61 -8.49 11.69
C ASP A 46 -6.40 -7.79 11.08
N TYR A 47 -5.77 -6.94 11.90
CA TYR A 47 -4.56 -6.24 11.50
C TYR A 47 -3.37 -7.19 11.30
N GLU A 48 -3.33 -8.34 11.96
CA GLU A 48 -2.24 -9.31 11.79
C GLU A 48 -2.26 -9.87 10.37
N PHE A 49 -3.45 -10.19 9.85
CA PHE A 49 -3.64 -10.58 8.46
C PHE A 49 -3.20 -9.47 7.48
N ILE A 50 -3.60 -8.22 7.72
CA ILE A 50 -3.21 -7.08 6.87
C ILE A 50 -1.69 -6.89 6.86
N TYR A 51 -1.02 -6.94 8.01
CA TYR A 51 0.44 -6.80 8.09
C TYR A 51 1.16 -7.94 7.36
N LYS A 52 0.68 -9.19 7.47
CA LYS A 52 1.22 -10.32 6.71
C LYS A 52 1.11 -10.10 5.21
N LEU A 53 0.00 -9.55 4.72
CA LEU A 53 -0.16 -9.19 3.30
C LEU A 53 0.79 -8.06 2.88
N LEU A 54 1.00 -7.04 3.73
CA LEU A 54 1.94 -5.95 3.45
C LEU A 54 3.39 -6.46 3.34
N GLU A 55 3.82 -7.33 4.25
CA GLU A 55 5.16 -7.93 4.20
C GLU A 55 5.36 -8.77 2.93
N GLN A 56 4.32 -9.49 2.50
CA GLN A 56 4.34 -10.24 1.23
C GLN A 56 4.42 -9.29 0.03
N ALA A 57 3.60 -8.24 0.02
CA ALA A 57 3.57 -7.23 -1.04
C ALA A 57 4.94 -6.54 -1.21
N ALA A 58 5.60 -6.17 -0.10
CA ALA A 58 6.93 -5.58 -0.12
C ALA A 58 7.95 -6.52 -0.77
N LYS A 59 7.95 -7.80 -0.39
CA LYS A 59 8.82 -8.84 -0.98
C LYS A 59 8.54 -9.02 -2.48
N THR A 60 7.27 -9.06 -2.88
CA THR A 60 6.86 -9.18 -4.29
C THR A 60 7.33 -7.96 -5.12
N ALA A 61 7.27 -6.76 -4.54
CA ALA A 61 7.77 -5.53 -5.14
C ALA A 61 9.31 -5.36 -5.05
N ARG A 62 10.02 -6.32 -4.42
CA ARG A 62 11.47 -6.27 -4.16
C ARG A 62 11.91 -5.09 -3.27
N GLY A 63 11.03 -4.63 -2.39
CA GLY A 63 11.35 -3.64 -1.36
C GLY A 63 11.50 -4.24 0.03
N ASP A 64 12.05 -3.49 0.97
CA ASP A 64 12.01 -3.78 2.40
C ASP A 64 11.02 -2.83 3.09
N ILE A 65 10.14 -3.38 3.93
CA ILE A 65 9.17 -2.58 4.70
C ILE A 65 9.85 -1.75 5.80
N ASN A 66 11.10 -2.08 6.13
CA ASN A 66 11.91 -1.37 7.13
C ASN A 66 12.84 -0.33 6.49
N ASP A 67 12.82 -0.18 5.16
CA ASP A 67 13.56 0.88 4.50
C ASP A 67 13.03 2.25 4.94
N LEU A 68 13.92 3.24 4.87
CA LEU A 68 13.55 4.62 5.12
C LEU A 68 12.58 5.08 4.04
N TYR A 69 11.65 5.95 4.43
CA TYR A 69 10.81 6.61 3.46
C TYR A 69 11.62 7.64 2.66
N ASP A 70 11.20 7.92 1.43
CA ASP A 70 11.87 8.89 0.54
C ASP A 70 12.11 10.27 1.20
N TRP A 71 11.22 10.69 2.10
CA TRP A 71 11.34 11.97 2.81
C TRP A 71 12.36 11.93 3.97
N GLU A 72 12.72 10.76 4.48
CA GLU A 72 13.68 10.59 5.58
C GLU A 72 15.13 10.64 5.09
N GLU A 73 15.39 10.33 3.81
CA GLU A 73 16.72 10.40 3.21
C GLU A 73 17.30 11.82 3.22
N THR A 74 16.43 12.84 3.11
CA THR A 74 16.84 14.25 3.14
C THR A 74 17.42 14.71 4.48
N VAL A 75 17.11 14.02 5.59
CA VAL A 75 17.60 14.37 6.93
C VAL A 75 19.08 14.02 7.09
N LYS A 76 19.56 12.96 6.42
CA LYS A 76 20.98 12.57 6.43
C LYS A 76 21.86 13.56 5.67
N ALA A 77 21.37 14.13 4.56
CA ALA A 77 22.12 15.12 3.77
C ALA A 77 22.47 16.37 4.61
N THR A 78 21.58 16.78 5.52
CA THR A 78 21.80 17.93 6.40
C THR A 78 22.66 17.65 7.64
N ALA A 79 22.80 16.39 8.05
CA ALA A 79 23.57 16.01 9.25
C ALA A 79 25.08 15.81 8.98
N VAL A 80 25.49 15.57 7.73
CA VAL A 80 26.91 15.32 7.38
C VAL A 80 27.72 16.62 7.28
N THR A 81 27.10 17.78 7.07
CA THR A 81 27.82 19.05 6.84
C THR A 81 28.25 19.82 8.10
N THR A 82 27.83 19.42 9.30
CA THR A 82 28.19 20.13 10.56
C THR A 82 29.27 19.44 11.40
N GLY A 83 29.86 18.34 10.91
CA GLY A 83 30.81 17.52 11.66
C GLY A 83 32.23 17.45 11.09
N LYS A 84 32.77 18.50 10.45
CA LYS A 84 34.21 18.59 10.16
C LYS A 84 34.67 20.03 10.00
N LYS A 85 35.14 20.65 11.09
CA LYS A 85 36.13 21.72 11.02
C LYS A 85 37.37 21.28 11.79
N SER A 86 38.46 21.23 11.03
CA SER A 86 39.84 21.04 11.47
C SER A 86 40.32 22.18 12.35
#